data_AF-A0A3S9WN11-F1
#
_entry.id   AF-A0A3S9WN11-F1
#
_cell.length_a   1.000
_cell.length_b   1.000
_cell.length_c   1.000
_cell.angle_alpha   90.00
_cell.angle_beta   90.00
_cell.angle_gamma   90.00
#
_symmetry.space_group_name_H-M   'P 1'
#
loop_
_entity.id
_entity.type
_entity.pdbx_description
1 polymer ?
#
loop_
_entity_poly.entity_id
_entity_poly.type
_entity_poly.pdbx_seq_one_letter_code
_entity_poly.pdbx_strand_id
1 'polypeptide(L)' 'MSAFVEPSINGVRVVSVGGTMTTGVPLDADVLVLPDYTLVHERSGRVVRLVERQGRVLEAPMSNVETNHARSLFGGEP' A
#
# COMPACT_ATOMS: atom_id res chain seq x y z
N MET A 1 -29.05 -14.65 -24.29
CA MET A 1 -28.70 -14.08 -22.98
C MET A 1 -27.18 -13.87 -22.98
N SER A 2 -26.71 -12.62 -23.02
CA SER A 2 -25.29 -12.30 -22.90
C SER A 2 -24.89 -12.39 -21.43
N ALA A 3 -23.90 -13.22 -21.11
CA ALA A 3 -23.28 -13.22 -19.79
C ALA A 3 -22.70 -11.81 -19.55
N PHE A 4 -23.20 -11.12 -18.53
CA PHE A 4 -22.63 -9.87 -18.05
C PHE A 4 -21.32 -10.25 -17.38
N VAL A 5 -20.21 -10.18 -18.14
CA VAL A 5 -18.87 -10.29 -17.57
C VAL A 5 -18.61 -8.96 -16.91
N GLU A 6 -18.92 -8.89 -15.62
CA GLU A 6 -18.48 -7.78 -14.77
C GLU A 6 -16.95 -7.69 -14.94
N PRO A 7 -16.39 -6.53 -15.33
CA PRO A 7 -14.95 -6.41 -15.46
C PRO A 7 -14.35 -6.60 -14.06
N SER A 8 -13.84 -7.79 -13.79
CA SER A 8 -13.10 -8.09 -12.58
C SER A 8 -11.79 -7.31 -12.65
N ILE A 9 -11.77 -6.09 -12.13
CA ILE A 9 -10.53 -5.42 -11.76
C ILE A 9 -9.88 -6.37 -10.77
N ASN A 10 -8.80 -7.03 -11.17
CA ASN A 10 -8.10 -8.07 -10.41
C ASN A 10 -7.64 -7.52 -9.04
N GLY A 11 -8.51 -7.43 -8.04
CA GLY A 11 -8.16 -7.28 -6.62
C GLY A 11 -7.20 -6.16 -6.23
N VAL A 12 -6.92 -5.17 -7.10
CA VAL A 12 -5.87 -4.17 -6.87
C VAL A 12 -6.43 -2.76 -6.79
N ARG A 13 -5.95 -2.01 -5.79
CA ARG A 13 -6.18 -0.60 -5.57
C ARG A 13 -5.09 0.22 -6.27
N VAL A 14 -5.49 1.38 -6.81
CA VAL A 14 -4.57 2.43 -7.27
C VAL A 14 -4.30 3.38 -6.12
N VAL A 15 -3.03 3.70 -5.87
CA VAL A 15 -2.61 4.61 -4.79
C VAL A 15 -1.65 5.65 -5.36
N SER A 16 -1.84 6.91 -4.98
CA SER A 16 -0.91 8.00 -5.28
C SER A 16 0.13 8.12 -4.17
N VAL A 17 1.41 8.13 -4.53
CA VAL A 17 2.52 8.33 -3.60
C VAL A 17 3.33 9.52 -4.10
N GLY A 18 3.39 10.59 -3.30
CA GLY A 18 3.92 11.89 -3.75
C GLY A 18 3.05 12.44 -4.87
N GLY A 19 3.52 12.33 -6.11
CA GLY A 19 2.78 12.65 -7.34
C GLY A 19 2.67 11.50 -8.34
N THR A 20 3.19 10.31 -8.01
CA THR A 20 3.17 9.14 -8.91
C THR A 20 2.10 8.14 -8.50
N MET A 21 1.32 7.68 -9.48
CA MET A 21 0.33 6.61 -9.29
C MET A 21 0.99 5.23 -9.35
N THR A 22 0.59 4.33 -8.45
CA THR A 22 0.94 2.92 -8.52
C THR A 22 -0.28 2.02 -8.42
N THR A 23 -0.21 0.88 -9.10
CA THR A 23 -1.19 -0.21 -9.05
C THR A 23 -0.55 -1.41 -8.34
N GLY A 24 -1.33 -2.26 -7.68
CA GLY A 24 -0.81 -3.49 -7.06
C GLY A 24 -0.93 -3.53 -5.55
N VAL A 25 -1.53 -2.51 -4.94
CA VAL A 25 -1.91 -2.56 -3.52
C VAL A 25 -3.15 -3.45 -3.39
N PRO A 26 -3.14 -4.51 -2.56
CA PRO A 26 -4.31 -5.37 -2.38
C PRO A 26 -5.53 -4.56 -1.91
N LEU A 27 -6.72 -4.89 -2.40
CA LEU A 27 -7.95 -4.18 -2.00
C LEU A 27 -8.27 -4.29 -0.51
N ASP A 28 -7.85 -5.40 0.12
CA ASP A 28 -8.02 -5.71 1.54
C ASP A 28 -6.85 -5.22 2.42
N ALA A 29 -5.89 -4.48 1.84
CA ALA A 29 -4.84 -3.83 2.61
C ALA A 29 -5.31 -2.48 3.18
N ASP A 30 -4.86 -2.19 4.40
CA ASP A 30 -4.99 -0.87 5.00
C ASP A 30 -3.91 0.05 4.45
N VAL A 31 -4.27 1.29 4.11
CA VAL A 31 -3.36 2.24 3.45
C VAL A 31 -3.36 3.56 4.20
N LEU A 32 -2.16 4.01 4.56
CA LEU A 32 -1.94 5.31 5.19
C LEU A 32 -1.03 6.17 4.30
N VAL A 33 -1.59 7.23 3.73
CA VAL A 33 -0.87 8.19 2.87
C VAL A 33 -0.27 9.28 3.75
N LEU A 34 1.05 9.42 3.73
CA LEU A 34 1.81 10.44 4.44
C LEU A 34 2.47 11.39 3.43
N PRO A 35 2.97 12.57 3.86
CA PRO A 35 3.50 13.58 2.93
C PRO A 35 4.62 13.06 2.00
N ASP A 36 5.51 12.23 2.53
CA ASP A 36 6.71 11.79 1.81
C ASP A 36 6.66 10.32 1.33
N TYR A 37 5.71 9.54 1.86
CA TYR A 37 5.62 8.10 1.60
C TYR A 37 4.22 7.58 1.89
N THR A 38 3.95 6.35 1.48
CA THR A 38 2.70 5.64 1.82
C THR A 38 3.02 4.35 2.52
N LEU A 39 2.29 4.05 3.60
CA LEU A 39 2.35 2.77 4.27
C LEU A 39 1.19 1.90 3.81
N VAL A 40 1.49 0.64 3.56
CA VAL A 40 0.51 -0.39 3.22
C VAL A 40 0.64 -1.51 4.24
N HIS A 41 -0.43 -1.79 4.97
CA HIS A 41 -0.51 -2.93 5.86
C HIS A 41 -1.35 -4.01 5.18
N GLU A 42 -0.68 -5.07 4.73
CA GLU A 42 -1.31 -6.22 4.11
C GLU A 42 -1.98 -7.10 5.16
N ARG A 43 -3.03 -7.83 4.76
CA ARG A 43 -3.69 -8.84 5.60
C ARG A 43 -2.75 -9.93 6.12
N SER A 44 -1.61 -10.15 5.45
CA SER A 44 -0.54 -11.05 5.88
C SER A 44 0.19 -10.59 7.16
N GLY A 45 -0.06 -9.36 7.62
CA GLY A 45 0.68 -8.71 8.72
C GLY A 45 1.99 -8.06 8.27
N ARG A 46 2.27 -8.07 6.96
CA ARG A 46 3.39 -7.36 6.36
C ARG A 46 3.05 -5.88 6.24
N VAL A 47 3.99 -5.02 6.64
CA VAL A 47 3.90 -3.58 6.41
C VAL A 47 4.96 -3.18 5.39
N VAL A 48 4.53 -2.47 4.36
CA VAL A 48 5.37 -2.00 3.27
C VAL A 48 5.37 -0.48 3.25
N ARG A 49 6.54 0.12 3.02
CA ARG A 49 6.68 1.55 2.76
C ARG A 49 6.90 1.78 1.28
N LEU A 50 5.99 2.51 0.65
CA LEU A 50 6.07 2.95 -0.73
C LEU A 50 6.58 4.40 -0.78
N VAL A 51 7.60 4.64 -1.59
CA VAL A 51 8.17 5.98 -1.81
C VAL A 51 8.19 6.30 -3.30
N GLU A 52 8.01 7.57 -3.65
CA GLU A 52 8.31 8.02 -5.00
C GLU A 52 9.80 8.31 -5.13
N ARG A 53 10.44 7.71 -6.14
CA ARG A 53 11.81 8.03 -6.55
C ARG A 53 11.89 8.06 -8.07
N GLN A 54 12.34 9.18 -8.62
CA GLN A 54 12.54 9.36 -10.07
C GLN A 54 11.26 9.06 -10.89
N GLY A 55 10.10 9.52 -10.40
CA GLY A 55 8.80 9.31 -11.07
C GLY A 55 8.31 7.86 -11.05
N ARG A 56 8.82 7.04 -10.12
CA ARG A 56 8.39 5.65 -9.92
C ARG A 56 8.13 5.39 -8.44
N VAL A 57 7.12 4.58 -8.16
CA VAL A 57 6.85 4.11 -6.80
C VAL A 57 7.66 2.84 -6.54
N LEU A 58 8.43 2.83 -5.45
CA LEU A 58 9.27 1.72 -5.05
C LEU A 58 9.00 1.36 -3.60
N GLU A 59 9.17 0.08 -3.25
CA GLU A 59 9.26 -0.33 -1.86
C GLU A 59 10.59 0.16 -1.26
N ALA A 60 10.53 0.88 -0.14
CA ALA A 60 11.69 1.28 0.63
C ALA A 60 11.84 0.38 1.87
N PRO A 61 13.03 -0.18 2.13
CA PRO A 61 13.26 -1.00 3.31
C PRO A 61 13.04 -0.17 4.57
N MET A 62 12.50 -0.79 5.61
CA MET A 62 12.34 -0.19 6.94
C MET A 62 13.19 -0.96 7.95
N SER A 63 13.76 -0.23 8.91
CA SER A 63 14.34 -0.83 10.11
C SER A 63 13.26 -1.50 10.96
N ASN A 64 13.67 -2.34 11.93
CA ASN A 64 12.74 -2.96 12.87
C ASN A 64 11.95 -1.92 13.68
N VAL A 65 12.61 -0.83 14.09
CA VAL A 65 11.98 0.27 14.84
C VAL A 65 10.92 0.98 13.98
N GLU A 66 11.25 1.32 12.73
CA GLU A 66 10.29 1.92 11.79
C GLU A 66 9.12 0.98 11.49
N THR A 67 9.37 -0.33 11.37
CA THR A 67 8.33 -1.33 11.11
C THR A 67 7.36 -1.44 12.27
N ASN A 68 7.86 -1.51 13.50
CA ASN A 68 7.03 -1.56 14.71
C ASN A 68 6.23 -0.26 14.87
N HIS A 69 6.87 0.88 14.63
CA HIS A 69 6.17 2.16 14.65
C HIS A 69 5.07 2.21 13.58
N ALA A 70 5.35 1.78 12.35
CA ALA A 70 4.36 1.74 11.27
C ALA A 70 3.17 0.84 11.63
N ARG A 71 3.39 -0.33 12.25
CA ARG A 71 2.32 -1.21 12.75
C ARG A 71 1.44 -0.52 13.79
N SER A 72 2.05 0.23 14.71
CA SER A 72 1.30 0.98 15.73
C SER A 72 0.35 2.03 15.13
N LEU A 73 0.70 2.62 13.98
CA LEU A 73 -0.18 3.55 13.26
C LEU A 73 -1.45 2.89 12.71
N PHE A 74 -1.42 1.58 12.45
CA PHE A 74 -2.59 0.80 12.03
C PHE A 74 -3.35 0.18 13.21
N GLY A 75 -3.00 0.56 14.45
CA GLY A 75 -3.64 0.05 15.66
C GLY A 75 -3.13 -1.33 16.12
N GLY A 76 -2.01 -1.81 15.57
CA GLY A 76 -1.33 -2.99 16.11
C GLY A 76 -0.67 -2.67 17.45
N GLU A 77 -0.91 -3.47 18.48
CA GLU A 77 -0.09 -3.42 19.70
C GLU A 77 1.36 -3.82 19.38
N PRO A 78 2.36 -3.20 20.04
CA PRO A 78 3.79 -3.39 19.76
C PRO A 78 4.30 -4.81 20.04
#